data_AF-A0A257S4S7-F1
#
_entry.id   AF-A0A257S4S7-F1
#
_cell.length_a   1.000
_cell.length_b   1.000
_cell.length_c   1.000
_cell.angle_alpha   90.00
_cell.angle_beta   90.00
_cell.angle_gamma   90.00
#
_symmetry.space_group_name_H-M   'P 1'
#
loop_
_entity.id
_entity.type
_entity.pdbx_description
1 polymer ?
#
loop_
_entity_poly.entity_id
_entity_poly.type
_entity_poly.pdbx_seq_one_letter_code
_entity_poly.pdbx_strand_id
1 'polypeptide(L)'
;MAHDPSADMHAAHVDHAAMGMEKEHPTWSVYWKVAVILTLITVGEVWIYYIPSFVASHLFVPTLLILSAIKFAIVVMFYMHLRYDHRLFRALFTGPLIIAMITIVALLFLFGHLAIHLA
;
A
#
# COMPACT_ATOMS: atom_id res chain seq x y z
N MET A 1 4.36 -56.28 -46.39
CA MET A 1 4.58 -54.92 -45.84
C MET A 1 3.25 -54.20 -45.98
N ALA A 2 2.37 -54.35 -45.00
CA ALA A 2 1.00 -53.84 -45.05
C ALA A 2 1.03 -52.38 -44.62
N HIS A 3 0.57 -51.50 -45.52
CA HIS A 3 0.37 -50.08 -45.24
C HIS A 3 -0.94 -49.95 -44.46
N ASP A 4 -0.86 -49.65 -43.17
CA ASP A 4 -2.02 -49.34 -42.32
C ASP A 4 -2.47 -47.90 -42.64
N PRO A 5 -3.69 -47.66 -43.16
CA PRO A 5 -4.19 -46.31 -43.42
C PRO A 5 -4.83 -45.64 -42.19
N SER A 6 -4.80 -46.26 -41.01
CA SER A 6 -5.51 -45.75 -39.82
C SER A 6 -4.66 -44.88 -38.89
N ALA A 7 -3.39 -44.63 -39.23
CA ALA A 7 -2.48 -43.85 -38.39
C ALA A 7 -2.59 -42.31 -38.56
N ASP A 8 -3.35 -41.82 -39.54
CA ASP A 8 -3.23 -40.41 -39.97
C ASP A 8 -4.48 -39.55 -39.72
N MET A 9 -5.48 -40.06 -38.99
CA MET A 9 -6.79 -39.39 -38.83
C MET A 9 -7.20 -39.14 -37.37
N HIS A 10 -6.24 -38.75 -36.52
CA HIS A 10 -6.53 -37.92 -35.34
C HIS A 10 -5.91 -36.54 -35.55
N ALA A 11 -6.38 -35.91 -36.63
CA ALA A 11 -6.22 -34.49 -36.85
C ALA A 11 -6.82 -33.73 -35.66
N ALA A 12 -6.04 -32.75 -35.19
CA ALA A 12 -6.41 -31.78 -34.19
C ALA A 12 -7.79 -31.17 -34.46
N HIS A 13 -8.78 -31.58 -33.68
CA HIS A 13 -9.94 -30.75 -33.38
C HIS A 13 -9.73 -30.17 -31.98
N VAL A 14 -8.88 -29.15 -31.90
CA VAL A 14 -8.84 -28.28 -30.72
C VAL A 14 -9.95 -27.28 -30.92
N ASP A 15 -11.11 -27.58 -30.32
CA ASP A 15 -12.24 -26.67 -30.20
C ASP A 15 -11.80 -25.39 -29.46
N HIS A 16 -11.39 -24.37 -30.21
CA HIS A 16 -11.06 -23.02 -29.69
C HIS A 16 -12.31 -22.14 -29.49
N ALA A 17 -13.48 -22.74 -29.28
CA ALA A 17 -14.75 -22.01 -29.31
C ALA A 17 -15.78 -22.49 -28.27
N ALA A 18 -15.37 -22.70 -27.02
CA ALA A 18 -16.32 -22.67 -25.90
C ALA A 18 -15.61 -22.37 -24.58
N MET A 19 -16.23 -21.47 -23.82
CA MET A 19 -15.97 -21.16 -22.40
C MET A 19 -15.04 -19.97 -22.13
N GLY A 20 -15.50 -18.79 -22.55
CA GLY A 20 -15.46 -17.68 -21.60
C GLY A 20 -16.31 -18.05 -20.38
N MET A 21 -15.71 -18.01 -19.20
CA MET A 21 -16.26 -17.61 -17.90
C MET A 21 -15.19 -17.92 -16.83
N GLU A 22 -14.91 -16.91 -16.00
CA GLU A 22 -14.34 -17.03 -14.66
C GLU A 22 -12.95 -17.67 -14.50
N LYS A 23 -11.92 -16.81 -14.55
CA LYS A 23 -10.82 -16.93 -13.58
C LYS A 23 -10.74 -15.65 -12.78
N GLU A 24 -11.55 -15.64 -11.74
CA GLU A 24 -11.47 -14.78 -10.57
C GLU A 24 -10.00 -14.72 -10.11
N HIS A 25 -9.29 -13.63 -10.46
CA HIS A 25 -8.00 -13.30 -9.87
C HIS A 25 -8.29 -12.60 -8.53
N PRO A 26 -8.24 -13.28 -7.37
CA PRO A 26 -8.80 -12.76 -6.12
C PRO A 26 -7.94 -11.66 -5.46
N THR A 27 -6.91 -11.18 -6.16
CA THR A 27 -5.92 -10.25 -5.62
C THR A 27 -6.12 -8.82 -6.17
N TRP A 28 -6.65 -8.67 -7.40
CA TRP A 28 -6.82 -7.36 -8.04
C TRP A 28 -7.85 -6.46 -7.36
N SER A 29 -8.99 -7.04 -6.96
CA SER A 29 -10.11 -6.29 -6.35
C SER A 29 -9.73 -5.60 -5.05
N VAL A 30 -8.85 -6.21 -4.25
CA VAL A 30 -8.37 -5.63 -2.98
C VAL A 30 -7.50 -4.41 -3.25
N TYR A 31 -6.53 -4.51 -4.16
CA TYR A 31 -5.60 -3.42 -4.45
C TYR A 31 -6.27 -2.20 -5.08
N TRP A 32 -7.25 -2.42 -5.95
CA TRP A 32 -8.07 -1.34 -6.50
C TRP A 32 -8.85 -0.59 -5.40
N LYS A 33 -9.49 -1.32 -4.47
CA LYS A 33 -10.21 -0.71 -3.34
C LYS A 33 -9.27 0.10 -2.43
N VAL A 34 -8.09 -0.44 -2.13
CA VAL A 34 -7.07 0.25 -1.33
C VAL A 34 -6.58 1.51 -2.04
N ALA A 35 -6.38 1.45 -3.35
CA ALA A 35 -5.99 2.61 -4.16
C ALA A 35 -7.02 3.74 -4.05
N VAL A 36 -8.30 3.41 -4.23
CA VAL A 36 -9.39 4.38 -4.11
C VAL A 36 -9.42 5.02 -2.72
N ILE A 37 -9.26 4.23 -1.66
CA ILE A 37 -9.22 4.76 -0.29
C ILE A 37 -8.04 5.74 -0.13
N LEU A 38 -6.83 5.36 -0.54
CA LEU A 38 -5.63 6.22 -0.48
C LEU A 38 -5.82 7.51 -1.27
N THR A 39 -6.42 7.42 -2.46
CA THR A 39 -6.75 8.58 -3.28
C THR A 39 -7.74 9.50 -2.57
N LEU A 40 -8.81 8.97 -1.98
CA LEU A 40 -9.79 9.78 -1.23
C LEU A 40 -9.15 10.48 -0.03
N ILE A 41 -8.31 9.78 0.74
CA ILE A 41 -7.57 10.41 1.85
C ILE A 41 -6.66 11.52 1.31
N THR A 42 -6.03 11.32 0.15
CA THR A 42 -5.13 12.32 -0.47
C THR A 42 -5.87 13.53 -0.99
N VAL A 43 -7.03 13.33 -1.63
CA VAL A 43 -7.89 14.44 -2.04
C VAL A 43 -8.36 15.23 -0.82
N GLY A 44 -8.78 14.54 0.25
CA GLY A 44 -9.17 15.19 1.51
C GLY A 44 -8.02 16.01 2.13
N GLU A 45 -6.81 15.46 2.13
CA GLU A 45 -5.61 16.15 2.62
C GLU A 45 -5.34 17.43 1.84
N VAL A 46 -5.33 17.35 0.51
CA VAL A 46 -5.14 18.51 -0.37
C VAL A 46 -6.25 19.53 -0.20
N TRP A 47 -7.50 19.08 -0.03
CA TRP A 47 -8.64 19.97 0.19
C TRP A 47 -8.50 20.78 1.48
N ILE A 48 -8.01 20.18 2.56
CA ILE A 48 -7.82 20.88 3.85
C ILE A 48 -6.90 22.10 3.70
N TYR A 49 -5.91 22.08 2.80
CA TYR A 49 -5.06 23.24 2.52
C TYR A 49 -5.81 24.44 1.95
N TYR A 50 -6.97 24.23 1.31
CA TYR A 50 -7.78 25.30 0.73
C TYR A 50 -8.75 25.94 1.73
N ILE A 51 -8.72 25.55 3.01
CA ILE A 51 -9.59 26.10 4.05
C ILE A 51 -8.76 27.03 4.97
N PRO A 52 -8.77 28.36 4.77
CA PRO A 52 -7.88 29.28 5.49
C PRO A 52 -8.09 29.25 7.01
N SER A 53 -9.34 29.09 7.45
CA SER A 53 -9.70 29.00 8.87
C SER A 53 -9.12 27.76 9.56
N PHE A 54 -8.95 26.67 8.81
CA PHE A 54 -8.39 25.43 9.35
C PHE A 54 -6.86 25.48 9.32
N VAL A 55 -6.25 26.01 8.25
CA VAL A 55 -4.80 26.17 8.15
C VAL A 55 -4.24 27.08 9.24
N ALA A 56 -4.97 28.12 9.63
CA ALA A 56 -4.58 29.01 10.73
C ALA A 56 -4.70 28.37 12.13
N SER A 57 -5.29 27.17 12.23
CA SER A 57 -5.49 26.48 13.50
C SER A 57 -4.26 25.66 13.90
N HIS A 58 -4.00 25.55 15.21
CA HIS A 58 -2.98 24.65 15.75
C HIS A 58 -3.25 23.16 15.46
N LEU A 59 -4.46 22.80 15.04
CA LEU A 59 -4.84 21.44 14.69
C LEU A 59 -4.43 21.03 13.28
N PHE A 60 -4.06 22.00 12.43
CA PHE A 60 -3.67 21.72 11.05
C PHE A 60 -2.51 20.72 10.95
N VAL A 61 -1.38 21.03 11.59
CA VAL A 61 -0.18 20.18 11.56
C VAL A 61 -0.46 18.75 12.10
N PRO A 62 -1.05 18.56 13.29
CA PRO A 62 -1.31 17.21 13.79
C PRO A 62 -2.32 16.44 12.94
N THR A 63 -3.35 17.08 12.37
CA THR A 63 -4.28 16.40 11.45
C THR A 63 -3.56 15.87 10.21
N LEU A 64 -2.71 16.69 9.59
CA LEU A 64 -1.93 16.32 8.41
C LEU A 64 -0.95 15.18 8.70
N LEU A 65 -0.32 15.21 9.89
CA LEU A 65 0.57 14.16 10.36
C LEU A 65 -0.18 12.83 10.59
N ILE A 66 -1.38 12.88 11.17
CA ILE A 66 -2.24 11.69 11.38
C ILE A 66 -2.67 11.10 10.04
N LEU A 67 -3.15 11.93 9.10
CA LEU A 67 -3.55 11.47 7.76
C LEU A 67 -2.37 10.82 7.03
N SER A 68 -1.18 11.41 7.12
CA SER A 68 0.05 10.84 6.56
C SER A 68 0.41 9.49 7.19
N ALA A 69 0.33 9.38 8.52
CA ALA A 69 0.60 8.14 9.24
C ALA A 69 -0.39 7.02 8.85
N ILE A 70 -1.68 7.35 8.69
CA ILE A 70 -2.71 6.41 8.24
C ILE A 70 -2.40 5.93 6.82
N LYS A 71 -2.10 6.83 5.88
CA LYS A 71 -1.74 6.45 4.50
C LYS A 71 -0.52 5.53 4.50
N PHE A 72 0.52 5.90 5.23
CA PHE A 72 1.73 5.09 5.36
C PHE A 72 1.40 3.69 5.88
N ALA A 73 0.60 3.58 6.94
CA ALA A 73 0.19 2.29 7.49
C ALA A 73 -0.58 1.42 6.48
N ILE A 74 -1.48 2.02 5.71
CA ILE A 74 -2.23 1.32 4.64
C ILE A 74 -1.26 0.83 3.54
N VAL A 75 -0.35 1.69 3.07
CA VAL A 75 0.65 1.35 2.04
C VAL A 75 1.54 0.20 2.54
N VAL A 76 2.02 0.29 3.77
CA VAL A 76 2.88 -0.73 4.39
C VAL A 76 2.14 -2.06 4.52
N MET A 77 0.90 -2.06 5.02
CA MET A 77 0.14 -3.30 5.19
C MET A 77 -0.22 -3.96 3.86
N PHE A 78 -0.69 -3.19 2.88
CA PHE A 78 -1.24 -3.73 1.64
C PHE A 78 -0.23 -3.72 0.47
N TYR A 79 0.38 -2.58 0.12
CA TYR A 79 1.29 -2.51 -1.03
C TYR A 79 2.70 -3.04 -0.76
N MET A 80 3.21 -2.92 0.46
CA MET A 80 4.46 -3.59 0.87
C MET A 80 4.22 -5.03 1.32
N HIS A 81 2.98 -5.53 1.16
CA HIS A 81 2.56 -6.92 1.41
C HIS A 81 2.78 -7.45 2.84
N LEU A 82 3.16 -6.59 3.80
CA LEU A 82 3.46 -6.99 5.19
C LEU A 82 2.29 -7.66 5.92
N ARG A 83 1.06 -7.43 5.48
CA ARG A 83 -0.13 -8.14 6.01
C ARG A 83 -0.22 -9.59 5.55
N TYR A 84 0.29 -9.91 4.36
CA TYR A 84 0.18 -11.21 3.70
C TYR A 84 1.50 -12.01 3.73
N ASP A 85 2.61 -11.34 4.03
CA ASP A 85 3.94 -11.93 4.02
C ASP A 85 4.35 -12.54 5.38
N HIS A 86 5.48 -13.25 5.40
CA HIS A 86 6.03 -13.88 6.60
C HIS A 86 6.45 -12.86 7.68
N ARG A 87 6.36 -13.31 8.94
CA ARG A 87 6.68 -12.48 10.13
C ARG A 87 8.08 -11.87 10.10
N LEU A 88 9.02 -12.49 9.37
CA LEU A 88 10.38 -12.01 9.21
C LEU A 88 10.43 -10.67 8.46
N PHE A 89 9.75 -10.54 7.33
CA PHE A 89 9.70 -9.27 6.57
C PHE A 89 9.05 -8.16 7.40
N ARG A 90 8.06 -8.52 8.22
CA ARG A 90 7.45 -7.58 9.17
C ARG A 90 8.40 -7.11 10.26
N ALA A 91 9.18 -8.02 10.84
CA ALA A 91 10.18 -7.63 11.83
C ALA A 91 11.29 -6.75 11.22
N LEU A 92 11.78 -7.10 10.03
CA LEU A 92 12.83 -6.35 9.33
C LEU A 92 12.40 -4.95 8.89
N PHE A 93 11.12 -4.73 8.61
CA PHE A 93 10.59 -3.40 8.31
C PHE A 93 10.25 -2.61 9.57
N THR A 94 9.49 -3.20 10.50
CA THR A 94 9.00 -2.50 11.69
C THR A 94 10.11 -2.20 12.69
N GLY A 95 11.15 -3.05 12.80
CA GLY A 95 12.27 -2.83 13.73
C GLY A 95 13.00 -1.50 13.48
N PRO A 96 13.60 -1.30 12.29
CA PRO A 96 14.24 -0.03 11.92
C PRO A 96 13.28 1.16 11.95
N LEU A 97 12.01 0.97 11.58
CA LEU A 97 11.00 2.03 11.63
C LEU A 97 10.80 2.54 13.07
N ILE A 98 10.66 1.64 14.05
CA ILE A 98 10.51 2.02 15.46
C ILE A 98 11.75 2.75 15.96
N ILE A 99 12.94 2.23 15.65
CA ILE A 99 14.21 2.87 16.02
C ILE A 99 14.26 4.29 15.44
N ALA A 100 13.97 4.46 14.15
CA ALA A 100 13.96 5.77 13.50
C ALA A 100 12.96 6.74 14.15
N MET A 101 11.73 6.30 14.45
CA MET A 101 10.74 7.14 15.13
C MET A 101 11.20 7.59 16.51
N ILE A 102 11.77 6.68 17.30
CA ILE A 102 12.32 7.00 18.63
C ILE A 102 13.49 7.97 18.49
N THR A 103 14.40 7.74 17.56
CA THR A 103 15.54 8.63 17.31
C THR A 103 15.07 10.03 16.93
N ILE A 104 14.09 10.17 16.02
CA ILE A 104 13.53 11.46 15.64
C ILE A 104 12.93 12.18 16.86
N VAL A 105 12.11 11.50 17.66
CA VAL A 105 11.50 12.09 18.86
C VAL A 105 12.56 12.50 19.89
N ALA A 106 13.58 11.66 20.10
CA ALA A 106 14.69 11.95 21.01
C ALA A 106 15.50 13.18 20.55
N LEU A 107 15.77 13.29 19.24
CA LEU A 107 16.46 14.46 18.67
C LEU A 107 15.62 15.74 18.77
N LEU A 108 14.31 15.65 18.51
CA LEU A 108 13.40 16.79 18.70
C LEU A 108 13.38 17.27 20.16
N PHE A 109 13.39 16.34 21.13
CA PHE A 109 13.46 16.68 22.54
C PHE A 109 14.82 17.27 22.93
N LEU A 110 15.92 16.67 22.48
CA LEU A 110 17.28 17.13 22.76
C LEU A 110 17.52 18.54 22.21
N PHE A 111 17.25 18.76 20.93
CA PHE A 111 17.45 20.07 20.30
C PHE A 111 16.39 21.09 20.72
N GLY A 112 15.15 20.67 20.98
CA GLY A 112 14.13 21.54 21.55
C GLY A 112 14.52 22.07 22.92
N HIS A 113 14.98 21.18 23.82
CA HIS A 113 15.49 21.57 25.13
C HIS A 113 16.73 22.48 25.03
N LEU A 114 17.67 22.14 24.15
CA LEU A 114 18.85 22.96 23.91
C LEU A 114 18.47 24.36 23.40
N ALA A 115 17.56 24.46 22.43
CA ALA A 115 17.12 25.73 21.86
C ALA A 115 16.43 26.63 22.89
N ILE A 116 15.61 26.07 23.79
CA ILE A 116 14.95 26.82 24.86
C ILE A 116 15.96 27.42 25.84
N HIS A 117 17.10 26.76 26.07
CA HIS A 117 18.12 27.25 27.00
C HIS A 117 19.09 28.28 26.41
N LEU A 118 19.20 28.37 25.07
CA LEU A 118 20.04 29.36 24.39
C LEU A 118 19.29 30.65 23.98
N ALA A 119 17.96 30.66 24.09
CA ALA A 119 17.09 31.82 23.81
C ALA A 119 16.83 32.64 25.08
#